data_AF-A0A202DP67-F1
#
_entry.id   AF-A0A202DP67-F1
#
_cell.length_a   1.000
_cell.length_b   1.000
_cell.length_c   1.000
_cell.angle_alpha   90.00
_cell.angle_beta   90.00
_cell.angle_gamma   90.00
#
_symmetry.space_group_name_H-M   'P 1'
#
loop_
_entity.id
_entity.type
_entity.pdbx_description
1 polymer ?
#
loop_
_entity_poly.entity_id
_entity_poly.type
_entity_poly.pdbx_seq_one_letter_code
_entity_poly.pdbx_strand_id
1 'polypeptide(L)'
;AHRRRGSLWGDRFKNSVLEGSREALWNGVKYVEMNPVRAGIVDDCADYRFCSWGRYCGSGNHPFYENFCKHMRGVAEQHAGNELSDDEVIAEFRGELARIRIWEADQDRKLTDDGKTKADTAAKKARKQGDSMTVRFLRRTRYWTDGGVIGSKAFVQEVGCMFEDRQRIMKKQFSRGSVPDGVLHCLKRLSPDLN
;
A
#
# COMPACT_ATOMS: atom_id res chain seq x y z
N ALA A 1 -6.91 -33.37 -3.55
CA ALA A 1 -7.70 -32.35 -4.29
C ALA A 1 -9.19 -32.70 -4.15
N HIS A 2 -9.95 -31.85 -3.46
CA HIS A 2 -11.35 -32.11 -3.11
C HIS A 2 -12.24 -32.15 -4.35
N ARG A 3 -12.95 -33.28 -4.55
CA ARG A 3 -13.95 -33.51 -5.60
C ARG A 3 -15.21 -32.67 -5.37
N ARG A 4 -15.10 -31.34 -5.43
CA ARG A 4 -16.28 -30.46 -5.39
C ARG A 4 -16.93 -30.44 -6.78
N ARG A 5 -18.20 -30.84 -6.85
CA ARG A 5 -19.06 -30.77 -8.05
C ARG A 5 -20.24 -29.84 -7.72
N GLY A 6 -20.56 -28.91 -8.62
CA GLY A 6 -21.57 -27.86 -8.45
C GLY A 6 -21.39 -26.75 -9.49
N SER A 7 -22.24 -25.72 -9.47
CA SER A 7 -22.06 -24.52 -10.31
C SER A 7 -20.88 -23.67 -9.83
N LEU A 8 -20.15 -23.04 -10.77
CA LEU A 8 -19.07 -22.10 -10.45
C LEU A 8 -19.59 -20.88 -9.68
N TRP A 9 -20.81 -20.46 -10.00
CA TRP A 9 -21.53 -19.40 -9.32
C TRP A 9 -22.35 -19.99 -8.17
N GLY A 10 -22.45 -19.24 -7.07
CA GLY A 10 -23.43 -19.51 -6.03
C GLY A 10 -24.85 -19.15 -6.48
N ASP A 11 -25.72 -18.80 -5.53
CA ASP A 11 -27.06 -18.28 -5.82
C ASP A 11 -27.01 -16.88 -6.49
N ARG A 12 -28.15 -16.16 -6.45
CA ARG A 12 -28.28 -14.79 -6.97
C ARG A 12 -27.23 -13.84 -6.36
N PHE A 13 -26.79 -12.86 -7.15
CA PHE A 13 -25.90 -11.80 -6.66
C PHE A 13 -26.67 -10.75 -5.85
N LYS A 14 -25.96 -10.11 -4.91
CA LYS A 14 -26.45 -8.91 -4.23
C LYS A 14 -26.03 -7.69 -5.04
N ASN A 15 -26.98 -6.82 -5.33
CA ASN A 15 -26.73 -5.49 -5.84
C ASN A 15 -27.33 -4.47 -4.87
N SER A 16 -26.68 -3.32 -4.74
CA SER A 16 -27.17 -2.20 -3.97
C SER A 16 -26.72 -0.94 -4.69
N VAL A 17 -27.69 -0.10 -5.04
CA VAL A 17 -27.39 1.22 -5.59
C VAL A 17 -26.85 2.07 -4.44
N LEU A 18 -25.68 2.65 -4.66
CA LEU A 18 -25.11 3.63 -3.73
C LEU A 18 -25.62 5.01 -4.14
N GLU A 19 -26.66 5.46 -3.45
CA GLU A 19 -27.11 6.85 -3.47
C GLU A 19 -26.44 7.61 -2.33
N GLY A 20 -25.97 8.82 -2.60
CA GLY A 20 -25.38 9.69 -1.58
C GLY A 20 -24.05 10.31 -1.98
N SER A 21 -23.39 10.90 -0.98
CA SER A 21 -22.16 11.66 -1.13
C SER A 21 -20.96 10.76 -1.45
N ARG A 22 -19.84 11.37 -1.86
CA ARG A 22 -18.59 10.66 -2.19
C ARG A 22 -18.11 9.78 -1.01
N GLU A 23 -18.54 10.06 0.22
CA GLU A 23 -18.28 9.27 1.42
C GLU A 23 -18.85 7.85 1.36
N ALA A 24 -20.04 7.66 0.77
CA ALA A 24 -20.63 6.32 0.63
C ALA A 24 -19.76 5.45 -0.27
N LEU A 25 -19.27 6.02 -1.38
CA LEU A 25 -18.32 5.36 -2.27
C LEU A 25 -16.98 5.10 -1.57
N TRP A 26 -16.43 6.09 -0.86
CA TRP A 26 -15.19 5.95 -0.06
C TRP A 26 -15.28 4.78 0.93
N ASN A 27 -16.40 4.69 1.67
CA ASN A 27 -16.64 3.58 2.60
C ASN A 27 -16.83 2.24 1.89
N GLY A 28 -17.52 2.21 0.75
CA GLY A 28 -17.68 1.02 -0.08
C GLY A 28 -16.35 0.48 -0.60
N VAL A 29 -15.45 1.35 -1.09
CA VAL A 29 -14.13 0.95 -1.55
C VAL A 29 -13.28 0.42 -0.38
N LYS A 30 -13.26 1.10 0.78
CA LYS A 30 -12.59 0.58 1.99
C LYS A 30 -13.12 -0.79 2.40
N TYR A 31 -14.44 -1.00 2.33
CA TYR A 31 -15.05 -2.28 2.64
C TYR A 31 -14.53 -3.40 1.74
N VAL A 32 -14.53 -3.17 0.41
CA VAL A 32 -14.03 -4.15 -0.56
C VAL A 32 -12.56 -4.49 -0.32
N GLU A 33 -11.72 -3.48 -0.10
CA GLU A 33 -10.28 -3.67 0.11
C GLU A 33 -9.95 -4.35 1.45
N MET A 34 -10.78 -4.17 2.48
CA MET A 34 -10.63 -4.83 3.79
C MET A 34 -11.18 -6.25 3.85
N ASN A 35 -11.99 -6.68 2.89
CA ASN A 35 -12.60 -8.02 2.91
C ASN A 35 -11.59 -9.18 3.06
N PRO A 36 -10.41 -9.19 2.40
CA PRO A 36 -9.42 -10.23 2.60
C PRO A 36 -8.91 -10.33 4.04
N VAL A 37 -8.82 -9.19 4.74
CA VAL A 37 -8.43 -9.14 6.15
C VAL A 37 -9.55 -9.69 7.03
N ARG A 38 -10.77 -9.21 6.82
CA ARG A 38 -11.96 -9.65 7.57
C ARG A 38 -12.29 -11.14 7.36
N ALA A 39 -11.95 -11.67 6.19
CA ALA A 39 -12.08 -13.10 5.87
C ALA A 39 -10.92 -13.95 6.43
N GLY A 40 -9.94 -13.35 7.12
CA GLY A 40 -8.79 -14.05 7.69
C GLY A 40 -7.82 -14.61 6.65
N ILE A 41 -7.84 -14.11 5.41
CA ILE A 41 -6.95 -14.57 4.33
C ILE A 41 -5.56 -13.94 4.48
N VAL A 42 -5.50 -12.70 4.96
CA VAL A 42 -4.27 -11.92 5.15
C VAL A 42 -4.38 -10.98 6.34
N ASP A 43 -3.26 -10.61 6.95
CA ASP A 43 -3.26 -9.67 8.08
C ASP A 43 -3.41 -8.20 7.66
N ASP A 44 -3.07 -7.87 6.41
CA ASP A 44 -3.16 -6.51 5.85
C ASP A 44 -3.73 -6.60 4.43
N CYS A 45 -4.61 -5.67 4.06
CA CYS A 45 -5.19 -5.61 2.71
C CYS A 45 -4.12 -5.48 1.60
N ALA A 46 -2.99 -4.83 1.88
CA ALA A 46 -1.85 -4.78 0.97
C ALA A 46 -1.30 -6.18 0.64
N ASP A 47 -1.51 -7.16 1.53
CA ASP A 47 -1.12 -8.57 1.40
C ASP A 47 -2.05 -9.42 0.51
N TYR A 48 -3.18 -8.87 0.05
CA TYR A 48 -4.04 -9.57 -0.92
C TYR A 48 -3.82 -9.11 -2.36
N ARG A 49 -3.12 -9.90 -3.18
CA ARG A 49 -2.72 -9.47 -4.54
C ARG A 49 -3.87 -9.35 -5.55
N PHE A 50 -5.04 -9.88 -5.22
CA PHE A 50 -6.19 -9.97 -6.11
C PHE A 50 -7.23 -8.86 -5.86
N CYS A 51 -6.82 -7.75 -5.26
CA CYS A 51 -7.62 -6.52 -5.14
C CYS A 51 -6.84 -5.31 -5.68
N SER A 52 -7.51 -4.16 -5.82
CA SER A 52 -6.90 -2.99 -6.45
C SER A 52 -5.84 -2.35 -5.56
N TRP A 53 -6.05 -2.34 -4.24
CA TRP A 53 -5.06 -1.85 -3.27
C TRP A 53 -3.82 -2.73 -3.20
N GLY A 54 -3.98 -4.04 -3.05
CA GLY A 54 -2.85 -4.96 -2.99
C GLY A 54 -2.05 -5.00 -4.29
N ARG A 55 -2.70 -4.82 -5.44
CA ARG A 55 -2.01 -4.62 -6.73
C ARG A 55 -1.18 -3.33 -6.70
N TYR A 56 -1.78 -2.20 -6.32
CA TYR A 56 -1.09 -0.92 -6.20
C TYR A 56 0.13 -1.00 -5.27
N CYS A 57 -0.02 -1.55 -4.06
CA CYS A 57 1.10 -1.70 -3.13
C CYS A 57 2.22 -2.63 -3.63
N GLY A 58 1.91 -3.54 -4.57
CA GLY A 58 2.88 -4.45 -5.18
C GLY A 58 3.61 -3.84 -6.38
N SER A 59 2.88 -3.18 -7.28
CA SER A 59 3.40 -2.69 -8.56
C SER A 59 3.71 -1.19 -8.57
N GLY A 60 3.16 -0.42 -7.63
CA GLY A 60 3.08 1.05 -7.69
C GLY A 60 2.05 1.56 -8.72
N ASN A 61 1.24 0.69 -9.32
CA ASN A 61 0.26 1.05 -10.34
C ASN A 61 -1.14 0.58 -9.96
N HIS A 62 -2.00 1.55 -9.65
CA HIS A 62 -3.40 1.30 -9.29
C HIS A 62 -4.21 1.13 -10.58
N PRO A 63 -4.95 0.02 -10.77
CA PRO A 63 -5.63 -0.26 -12.04
C PRO A 63 -6.68 0.78 -12.44
N PHE A 64 -7.15 1.60 -11.48
CA PHE A 64 -8.12 2.67 -11.69
C PHE A 64 -7.61 4.02 -11.18
N TYR A 65 -6.29 4.27 -11.22
CA TYR A 65 -5.66 5.43 -10.58
C TYR A 65 -6.37 6.76 -10.85
N GLU A 66 -6.55 7.13 -12.11
CA GLU A 66 -7.18 8.41 -12.49
C GLU A 66 -8.60 8.55 -11.94
N ASN A 67 -9.44 7.51 -12.11
CA ASN A 67 -10.81 7.52 -11.61
C ASN A 67 -10.85 7.51 -10.09
N PHE A 68 -9.95 6.76 -9.44
CA PHE A 68 -9.84 6.73 -7.99
C PHE A 68 -9.54 8.13 -7.46
N CYS A 69 -8.48 8.78 -7.94
CA CYS A 69 -8.11 10.13 -7.52
C CYS A 69 -9.25 11.13 -7.81
N LYS A 70 -9.81 11.12 -9.02
CA LYS A 70 -10.93 11.99 -9.42
C LYS A 70 -12.14 11.89 -8.48
N HIS A 71 -12.56 10.67 -8.13
CA HIS A 71 -13.78 10.46 -7.36
C HIS A 71 -13.56 10.55 -5.86
N MET A 72 -12.38 10.20 -5.37
CA MET A 72 -12.07 10.16 -3.95
C MET A 72 -11.55 11.50 -3.40
N ARG A 73 -11.00 12.38 -4.26
CA ARG A 73 -10.36 13.63 -3.84
C ARG A 73 -11.19 14.44 -2.86
N GLY A 74 -12.44 14.76 -3.20
CA GLY A 74 -13.28 15.61 -2.34
C GLY A 74 -13.47 15.07 -0.93
N VAL A 75 -13.55 13.74 -0.74
CA VAL A 75 -13.65 13.14 0.60
C VAL A 75 -12.30 13.16 1.30
N ALA A 76 -11.22 12.87 0.57
CA ALA A 76 -9.88 12.91 1.11
C ALA A 76 -9.50 14.33 1.59
N GLU A 77 -9.80 15.36 0.80
CA GLU A 77 -9.59 16.78 1.13
C GLU A 77 -10.44 17.20 2.33
N GLN A 78 -11.70 16.76 2.40
CA GLN A 78 -12.55 17.02 3.56
C GLN A 78 -12.00 16.36 4.84
N HIS A 79 -11.44 15.14 4.75
CA HIS A 79 -10.80 14.49 5.89
C HIS A 79 -9.48 15.14 6.28
N ALA A 80 -8.70 15.63 5.31
CA ALA A 80 -7.40 16.25 5.55
C ALA A 80 -7.51 17.73 5.97
N GLY A 81 -8.58 18.42 5.57
CA GLY A 81 -8.80 19.84 5.81
C GLY A 81 -8.03 20.76 4.86
N ASN A 82 -7.53 20.25 3.73
CA ASN A 82 -6.77 20.99 2.72
C ASN A 82 -6.91 20.35 1.33
N GLU A 83 -6.49 21.07 0.30
CA GLU A 83 -6.37 20.52 -1.06
C GLU A 83 -5.25 19.48 -1.13
N LEU A 84 -5.47 18.41 -1.89
CA LEU A 84 -4.55 17.28 -1.97
C LEU A 84 -4.15 16.99 -3.42
N SER A 85 -2.88 16.64 -3.63
CA SER A 85 -2.39 15.99 -4.85
C SER A 85 -2.88 14.54 -4.95
N ASP A 86 -2.73 13.90 -6.12
CA ASP A 86 -3.13 12.49 -6.31
C ASP A 86 -2.40 11.53 -5.36
N ASP A 87 -1.09 11.75 -5.16
CA ASP A 87 -0.29 10.95 -4.24
C ASP A 87 -0.79 11.11 -2.79
N GLU A 88 -1.24 12.30 -2.42
CA GLU A 88 -1.81 12.58 -1.10
C GLU A 88 -3.21 11.97 -0.94
N VAL A 89 -4.05 11.95 -1.99
CA VAL A 89 -5.33 11.22 -1.97
C VAL A 89 -5.11 9.74 -1.71
N ILE A 90 -4.12 9.14 -2.36
CA ILE A 90 -3.74 7.74 -2.11
C ILE A 90 -3.16 7.55 -0.70
N ALA A 91 -2.35 8.50 -0.22
CA ALA A 91 -1.81 8.46 1.14
C ALA A 91 -2.92 8.55 2.20
N GLU A 92 -3.93 9.38 1.98
CA GLU A 92 -5.12 9.46 2.83
C GLU A 92 -5.86 8.13 2.88
N PHE A 93 -6.06 7.49 1.72
CA PHE A 93 -6.71 6.19 1.66
C PHE A 93 -5.89 5.10 2.38
N ARG A 94 -4.56 5.09 2.20
CA ARG A 94 -3.63 4.22 2.96
C ARG A 94 -3.80 4.42 4.47
N GLY A 95 -3.92 5.68 4.89
CA GLY A 95 -4.18 6.07 6.28
C GLY A 95 -5.47 5.47 6.82
N GLU A 96 -6.57 5.56 6.07
CA GLU A 96 -7.86 5.01 6.49
C GLU A 96 -7.87 3.48 6.59
N LEU A 97 -7.22 2.78 5.65
CA LEU A 97 -7.10 1.31 5.73
C LEU A 97 -6.30 0.89 6.96
N ALA A 98 -5.18 1.58 7.25
CA ALA A 98 -4.41 1.34 8.45
C ALA A 98 -5.21 1.67 9.73
N ARG A 99 -6.00 2.75 9.72
CA ARG A 99 -6.91 3.10 10.82
C ARG A 99 -7.89 1.96 11.09
N ILE A 100 -8.62 1.50 10.07
CA ILE A 100 -9.62 0.44 10.20
C ILE A 100 -8.98 -0.85 10.71
N ARG A 101 -7.85 -1.26 10.13
CA ARG A 101 -7.13 -2.48 10.54
C ARG A 101 -6.79 -2.46 12.03
N ILE A 102 -6.20 -1.36 12.51
CA ILE A 102 -5.82 -1.24 13.92
C ILE A 102 -7.05 -1.08 14.82
N TRP A 103 -8.06 -0.34 14.38
CA TRP A 103 -9.30 -0.16 15.13
C TRP A 103 -10.09 -1.46 15.32
N GLU A 104 -10.14 -2.32 14.30
CA GLU A 104 -10.80 -3.64 14.36
C GLU A 104 -10.00 -4.65 15.20
N ALA A 105 -8.67 -4.51 15.27
CA ALA A 105 -7.80 -5.38 16.07
C ALA A 105 -7.66 -4.96 17.54
N ASP A 106 -7.77 -3.67 17.87
CA ASP A 106 -7.59 -3.13 19.23
C ASP A 106 -8.93 -3.14 20.00
N GLN A 107 -9.18 -4.21 20.76
CA GLN A 107 -10.41 -4.36 21.55
C GLN A 107 -10.56 -3.28 22.65
N ASP A 108 -9.43 -2.83 23.19
CA ASP A 108 -9.37 -1.88 24.31
C ASP A 108 -9.62 -0.42 23.89
N ARG A 109 -9.32 -0.08 22.62
CA ARG A 109 -9.47 1.26 22.00
C ARG A 109 -9.01 2.43 22.89
N LYS A 110 -7.99 2.19 23.71
CA LYS A 110 -7.52 3.17 24.70
C LYS A 110 -6.89 4.37 24.01
N LEU A 111 -7.11 5.52 24.63
CA LEU A 111 -6.43 6.77 24.30
C LEU A 111 -5.01 6.74 24.88
N THR A 112 -4.06 7.25 24.11
CA THR A 112 -2.71 7.60 24.58
C THR A 112 -2.74 8.91 25.36
N ASP A 113 -1.66 9.24 26.07
CA ASP A 113 -1.54 10.45 26.90
C ASP A 113 -1.79 11.76 26.11
N ASP A 114 -1.58 11.73 24.79
CA ASP A 114 -1.85 12.85 23.87
C ASP A 114 -3.26 12.82 23.26
N GLY A 115 -4.18 12.01 23.81
CA GLY A 115 -5.58 11.93 23.41
C GLY A 115 -5.82 11.26 22.06
N LYS A 116 -4.89 10.45 21.56
CA LYS A 116 -5.01 9.74 20.28
C LYS A 116 -5.26 8.26 20.48
N THR A 117 -5.92 7.62 19.52
CA THR A 117 -5.99 6.16 19.52
C THR A 117 -4.75 5.55 18.85
N LYS A 118 -4.47 4.27 19.11
CA LYS A 118 -3.48 3.52 18.32
C LYS A 118 -3.79 3.57 16.82
N ALA A 119 -5.08 3.58 16.47
CA ALA A 119 -5.55 3.67 15.09
C ALA A 119 -5.19 5.02 14.46
N ASP A 120 -5.30 6.14 15.17
CA ASP A 120 -4.90 7.46 14.67
C ASP A 120 -3.39 7.55 14.43
N THR A 121 -2.62 7.01 15.37
CA THR A 121 -1.16 6.95 15.25
C THR A 121 -0.75 6.10 14.04
N ALA A 122 -1.39 4.94 13.85
CA ALA A 122 -1.15 4.07 12.71
C ALA A 122 -1.53 4.73 11.38
N ALA A 123 -2.68 5.41 11.33
CA ALA A 123 -3.14 6.13 10.15
C ALA A 123 -2.16 7.25 9.76
N LYS A 124 -1.71 8.05 10.74
CA LYS A 124 -0.72 9.12 10.52
C LYS A 124 0.63 8.56 10.04
N LYS A 125 1.08 7.45 10.62
CA LYS A 125 2.30 6.76 10.19
C LYS A 125 2.15 6.26 8.76
N ALA A 126 1.02 5.64 8.43
CA ALA A 126 0.74 5.05 7.13
C ALA A 126 0.68 6.10 6.01
N ARG A 127 0.01 7.26 6.24
CA ARG A 127 0.01 8.40 5.29
C ARG A 127 1.42 8.85 4.90
N LYS A 128 2.31 8.97 5.90
CA LYS A 128 3.72 9.36 5.70
C LYS A 128 4.58 8.26 5.12
N GLN A 129 4.10 7.02 5.17
CA GLN A 129 4.80 5.88 4.62
C GLN A 129 4.60 5.90 3.11
N GLY A 130 5.53 6.54 2.41
CA GLY A 130 5.71 6.28 0.98
C GLY A 130 6.05 4.80 0.76
N ASP A 131 5.83 4.29 -0.44
CA ASP A 131 6.20 2.91 -0.79
C ASP A 131 7.74 2.78 -0.70
N SER A 132 8.28 2.45 0.47
CA SER A 132 9.73 2.51 0.69
C SER A 132 10.44 1.37 -0.02
N MET A 133 9.80 0.20 -0.06
CA MET A 133 10.00 -0.94 -0.94
C MET A 133 9.24 -2.12 -0.36
N THR A 134 8.12 -2.48 -0.96
CA THR A 134 7.43 -3.71 -0.58
C THR A 134 8.14 -4.89 -1.24
N VAL A 135 9.10 -5.53 -0.55
CA VAL A 135 9.72 -6.77 -1.04
C VAL A 135 8.81 -7.94 -0.70
N ARG A 136 8.21 -8.53 -1.72
CA ARG A 136 7.43 -9.76 -1.61
C ARG A 136 7.90 -10.70 -2.69
N PHE A 137 8.67 -11.72 -2.32
CA PHE A 137 9.24 -12.70 -3.27
C PHE A 137 8.17 -13.32 -4.18
N LEU A 138 6.96 -13.54 -3.67
CA LEU A 138 5.85 -14.12 -4.44
C LEU A 138 5.11 -13.13 -5.34
N ARG A 139 5.53 -11.86 -5.37
CA ARG A 139 4.89 -10.82 -6.19
C ARG A 139 5.86 -10.25 -7.20
N ARG A 140 5.33 -9.93 -8.37
CA ARG A 140 6.00 -9.03 -9.30
C ARG A 140 5.97 -7.63 -8.69
N THR A 141 7.09 -7.20 -8.14
CA THR A 141 7.23 -5.85 -7.58
C THR A 141 8.15 -5.01 -8.45
N ARG A 142 7.93 -3.69 -8.47
CA ARG A 142 8.72 -2.77 -9.31
C ARG A 142 10.21 -2.81 -9.01
N TYR A 143 10.60 -3.29 -7.83
CA TYR A 143 12.01 -3.39 -7.45
C TYR A 143 12.67 -4.63 -8.06
N TRP A 144 11.93 -5.74 -8.21
CA TRP A 144 12.43 -6.90 -8.94
C TRP A 144 12.51 -6.64 -10.44
N THR A 145 11.64 -5.77 -10.98
CA THR A 145 11.64 -5.45 -12.42
C THR A 145 12.51 -4.25 -12.78
N ASP A 146 12.42 -3.15 -12.02
CA ASP A 146 13.05 -1.86 -12.31
C ASP A 146 14.25 -1.59 -11.39
N GLY A 147 14.51 -2.45 -10.41
CA GLY A 147 15.71 -2.40 -9.59
C GLY A 147 16.95 -2.71 -10.42
N GLY A 148 18.04 -1.99 -10.12
CA GLY A 148 19.37 -2.28 -10.66
C GLY A 148 20.14 -3.22 -9.73
N VAL A 149 20.01 -3.01 -8.41
CA VAL A 149 20.63 -3.87 -7.38
C VAL A 149 19.65 -4.04 -6.22
N ILE A 150 19.47 -5.26 -5.73
CA ILE A 150 18.74 -5.56 -4.49
C ILE A 150 19.62 -6.44 -3.61
N GLY A 151 19.69 -6.13 -2.31
CA GLY A 151 20.45 -6.95 -1.36
C GLY A 151 20.60 -6.28 0.00
N SER A 152 21.62 -6.68 0.75
CA SER A 152 22.02 -5.96 1.97
C SER A 152 22.46 -4.53 1.62
N LYS A 153 22.43 -3.60 2.60
CA LYS A 153 22.89 -2.23 2.36
C LYS A 153 24.33 -2.19 1.85
N ALA A 154 25.21 -2.98 2.46
CA ALA A 154 26.61 -3.07 2.07
C ALA A 154 26.76 -3.55 0.61
N PHE A 155 26.04 -4.61 0.23
CA PHE A 155 26.06 -5.12 -1.14
C PHE A 155 25.54 -4.09 -2.15
N VAL A 156 24.44 -3.40 -1.84
CA VAL A 156 23.89 -2.36 -2.72
C VAL A 156 24.85 -1.19 -2.88
N GLN A 157 25.57 -0.80 -1.82
CA GLN A 157 26.60 0.25 -1.89
C GLN A 157 27.81 -0.19 -2.71
N GLU A 158 28.30 -1.41 -2.48
CA GLU A 158 29.44 -1.98 -3.18
C GLU A 158 29.19 -2.04 -4.69
N VAL A 159 28.10 -2.69 -5.11
CA VAL A 159 27.73 -2.80 -6.53
C VAL A 159 27.38 -1.42 -7.09
N GLY A 160 26.69 -0.58 -6.33
CA GLY A 160 26.35 0.78 -6.76
C GLY A 160 27.58 1.64 -7.08
N CYS A 161 28.66 1.53 -6.29
CA CYS A 161 29.91 2.24 -6.53
C CYS A 161 30.66 1.75 -7.79
N MET A 162 30.29 0.62 -8.39
CA MET A 162 30.89 0.14 -9.64
C MET A 162 30.35 0.89 -10.87
N PHE A 163 29.16 1.50 -10.76
CA PHE A 163 28.45 2.09 -11.90
C PHE A 163 28.15 3.60 -11.73
N GLU A 164 28.42 4.17 -10.55
CA GLU A 164 28.10 5.57 -10.19
C GLU A 164 29.15 6.17 -9.25
N ASP A 165 29.10 7.49 -9.06
CA ASP A 165 30.01 8.19 -8.15
C ASP A 165 29.93 7.64 -6.71
N ARG A 166 31.10 7.31 -6.15
CA ARG A 166 31.24 6.71 -4.83
C ARG A 166 30.67 7.61 -3.74
N GLN A 167 30.95 8.91 -3.76
CA GLN A 167 30.46 9.81 -2.71
C GLN A 167 28.93 9.89 -2.75
N ARG A 168 28.35 9.95 -3.94
CA ARG A 168 26.90 9.96 -4.17
C ARG A 168 26.26 8.68 -3.66
N ILE A 169 26.79 7.50 -4.01
CA ILE A 169 26.24 6.20 -3.58
C ILE A 169 26.33 6.04 -2.06
N MET A 170 27.45 6.41 -1.44
CA MET A 170 27.63 6.24 0.01
C MET A 170 26.71 7.16 0.83
N LYS A 171 26.35 8.34 0.30
CA LYS A 171 25.39 9.28 0.92
C LYS A 171 23.93 8.99 0.57
N LYS A 172 23.66 8.12 -0.41
CA LYS A 172 22.31 7.85 -0.91
C LYS A 172 21.49 7.08 0.12
N GLN A 173 20.24 7.54 0.32
CA GLN A 173 19.23 6.75 1.00
C GLN A 173 18.60 5.78 -0.01
N PHE A 174 18.79 4.48 0.22
CA PHE A 174 18.17 3.45 -0.61
C PHE A 174 16.74 3.19 -0.14
N SER A 175 15.89 2.86 -1.10
CA SER A 175 14.65 2.17 -0.83
C SER A 175 14.93 0.96 0.06
N ARG A 176 14.09 0.70 1.07
CA ARG A 176 14.25 -0.42 2.02
C ARG A 176 12.95 -1.21 2.17
N GLY A 177 13.05 -2.53 2.21
CA GLY A 177 11.94 -3.45 2.42
C GLY A 177 12.29 -4.51 3.46
N SER A 178 11.27 -4.96 4.20
CA SER A 178 11.47 -6.01 5.21
C SER A 178 11.18 -7.37 4.60
N VAL A 179 12.02 -8.35 4.92
CA VAL A 179 11.84 -9.78 4.65
C VAL A 179 11.95 -10.54 5.98
N PRO A 180 11.49 -11.79 6.07
CA PRO A 180 11.56 -12.56 7.32
C PRO A 180 12.96 -12.56 7.95
N ASP A 181 14.00 -12.62 7.13
CA ASP A 181 15.40 -12.72 7.58
C ASP A 181 16.13 -11.37 7.67
N GLY A 182 15.43 -10.23 7.56
CA GLY A 182 16.03 -8.91 7.76
C GLY A 182 15.52 -7.81 6.81
N VAL A 183 16.41 -6.87 6.46
CA VAL A 183 16.07 -5.70 5.63
C VAL A 183 16.84 -5.72 4.33
N LEU A 184 16.12 -5.69 3.22
CA LEU A 184 16.67 -5.52 1.89
C LEU A 184 16.66 -4.05 1.48
N HIS A 185 17.70 -3.66 0.76
CA HIS A 185 17.86 -2.36 0.15
C HIS A 185 17.85 -2.52 -1.37
N CYS A 186 17.46 -1.47 -2.09
CA CYS A 186 17.40 -1.48 -3.54
C CYS A 186 17.93 -0.16 -4.08
N LEU A 187 18.87 -0.28 -5.00
CA LEU A 187 19.23 0.78 -5.91
C LEU A 187 18.39 0.60 -7.18
N LYS A 188 17.51 1.56 -7.47
CA LYS A 188 16.77 1.60 -8.73
C LYS A 188 17.75 1.68 -9.90
N ARG A 189 17.39 1.10 -11.05
CA ARG A 189 18.14 1.38 -12.28
C ARG A 189 18.20 2.88 -12.47
N LEU A 190 19.41 3.36 -12.76
CA LEU A 190 19.58 4.68 -13.35
C LEU A 190 18.89 4.56 -14.70
N SER A 191 17.93 5.43 -14.99
CA SER A 191 17.30 5.43 -16.31
C SER A 191 18.42 5.48 -17.37
N PRO A 192 18.37 4.64 -18.42
CA PRO A 192 19.22 4.85 -19.60
C PRO A 192 18.98 6.23 -20.22
N ASP A 193 17.82 6.82 -19.96
CA ASP A 193 17.39 8.10 -20.50
C ASP A 193 17.91 9.25 -19.62
N LEU A 194 19.23 9.47 -19.69
CA LEU A 194 19.79 10.81 -19.67
C LEU A 194 19.93 11.23 -21.14
N ASN A 195 18.84 11.79 -21.67
CA ASN A 195 18.82 12.69 -22.82
C ASN A 195 17.68 13.67 -22.64
#